data_AF-A0A7M3U2E3-F1
#
_entry.id   AF-A0A7M3U2E3-F1
#
_cell.length_a   1.000
_cell.length_b   1.000
_cell.length_c   1.000
_cell.angle_alpha   90.00
_cell.angle_beta   90.00
_cell.angle_gamma   90.00
#
_symmetry.space_group_name_H-M   'P 1'
#
loop_
_entity.id
_entity.type
_entity.pdbx_description
1 polymer ?
#
loop_
_entity_poly.entity_id
_entity_poly.type
_entity_poly.pdbx_seq_one_letter_code
_entity_poly.pdbx_strand_id
1 'polypeptide(L)'
;MSKLPHNAKISKSQVTQWEIIKNCEYADNCLSKIVTLYVIKMAQLSDFYTSNEPEINTILARISVTSENVFLNKAATIEVMEGIFPYKFNSKKKNNVSRLEDLYNYLCSIVGNSLPQEMLESLVREYKDAVTLFKAIT
;
A
#
# COMPACT_ATOMS: atom_id res chain seq x y z
N MET A 1 23.22 1.83 16.81
CA MET A 1 22.06 0.98 16.52
C MET A 1 20.89 1.88 16.14
N SER A 2 20.55 1.93 14.86
CA SER A 2 19.34 2.62 14.38
C SER A 2 18.11 1.89 14.89
N LYS A 3 17.22 2.59 15.61
CA LYS A 3 15.94 2.03 16.02
C LYS A 3 15.13 1.69 14.78
N LEU A 4 14.54 0.50 14.75
CA LEU A 4 13.60 0.13 13.70
C LEU A 4 12.36 1.05 13.77
N PRO A 5 11.81 1.49 12.64
CA PRO A 5 10.56 2.26 12.61
C PRO A 5 9.40 1.41 13.16
N HIS A 6 8.35 2.09 13.63
CA HIS A 6 7.26 1.50 14.41
C HIS A 6 6.52 0.34 13.71
N ASN A 7 6.61 0.23 12.38
CA ASN A 7 5.94 -0.78 11.58
C ASN A 7 6.89 -1.80 10.93
N ALA A 8 8.15 -1.88 11.38
CA ALA A 8 9.03 -2.93 10.91
C ALA A 8 8.62 -4.29 11.50
N LYS A 9 8.57 -5.34 10.67
CA LYS A 9 8.38 -6.73 11.12
C LYS A 9 9.48 -7.64 10.58
N ILE A 10 9.92 -8.58 11.42
CA ILE A 10 11.08 -9.45 11.16
C ILE A 10 10.59 -10.89 10.99
N SER A 11 10.91 -11.52 9.87
CA SER A 11 10.90 -12.97 9.68
C SER A 11 12.34 -13.50 9.72
N LYS A 12 12.54 -14.83 9.71
CA LYS A 12 13.85 -15.49 9.95
C LYS A 12 15.04 -14.86 9.19
N SER A 13 14.82 -14.24 8.03
CA SER A 13 15.88 -13.60 7.22
C SER A 13 15.45 -12.30 6.52
N GLN A 14 14.29 -11.73 6.84
CA GLN A 14 13.77 -10.55 6.13
C GLN A 14 13.12 -9.55 7.09
N VAL A 15 13.47 -8.28 6.95
CA VAL A 15 12.76 -7.16 7.57
C VAL A 15 11.89 -6.50 6.53
N THR A 16 10.59 -6.41 6.79
CA THR A 16 9.66 -5.61 5.98
C THR A 16 9.26 -4.37 6.75
N GLN A 17 9.33 -3.23 6.07
CA GLN A 17 8.87 -1.92 6.54
C GLN A 17 7.95 -1.34 5.48
N TRP A 18 6.98 -0.53 5.89
CA TRP A 18 6.21 0.24 4.93
C TRP A 18 6.06 1.68 5.40
N GLU A 19 5.74 2.58 4.50
CA GLU A 19 5.38 3.96 4.82
C GLU A 19 4.12 4.32 4.07
N ILE A 20 3.27 5.13 4.68
CA ILE A 20 1.99 5.55 4.11
C ILE A 20 2.06 7.05 3.91
N ILE A 21 2.05 7.48 2.65
CA ILE A 21 2.03 8.89 2.26
C ILE A 21 0.65 9.18 1.69
N LYS A 22 -0.06 10.15 2.27
CA LYS A 22 -1.40 10.53 1.85
C LYS A 22 -1.38 11.91 1.22
N ASN A 23 -2.09 12.07 0.12
CA ASN A 23 -2.31 13.35 -0.52
C ASN A 23 -3.80 13.53 -0.80
N CYS A 24 -4.34 14.69 -0.42
CA CYS A 24 -5.71 15.08 -0.72
C CYS A 24 -5.68 16.10 -1.86
N GLU A 25 -6.41 15.80 -2.93
CA GLU A 25 -6.65 16.68 -4.05
C GLU A 25 -8.02 17.33 -3.88
N TYR A 26 -8.09 18.64 -4.13
CA TYR A 26 -9.30 19.44 -4.01
C TYR A 26 -9.61 20.08 -5.37
N ALA A 27 -10.89 20.10 -5.74
CA ALA A 27 -11.41 20.81 -6.91
C ALA A 27 -12.55 21.73 -6.45
N ASP A 28 -12.54 23.00 -6.85
CA ASP A 28 -13.55 24.00 -6.46
C ASP A 28 -13.84 24.05 -4.94
N ASN A 29 -12.78 23.97 -4.12
CA ASN A 29 -12.82 23.89 -2.65
C ASN A 29 -13.51 22.64 -2.07
N CYS A 30 -13.86 21.66 -2.90
CA CYS A 30 -14.36 20.36 -2.46
C CYS A 30 -13.28 19.29 -2.59
N LEU A 31 -13.24 18.34 -1.64
CA LEU A 31 -12.37 17.18 -1.75
C LEU A 31 -12.75 16.35 -2.99
N SER A 32 -11.82 16.17 -3.92
CA SER A 32 -12.08 15.48 -5.19
C SER A 32 -11.46 14.08 -5.23
N LYS A 33 -10.26 13.92 -4.67
CA LYS A 33 -9.50 12.66 -4.70
C LYS A 33 -8.57 12.54 -3.50
N ILE A 34 -8.50 11.34 -2.92
CA ILE A 34 -7.50 10.97 -1.92
C ILE A 34 -6.57 9.95 -2.58
N VAL A 35 -5.28 10.24 -2.58
CA VAL A 35 -4.22 9.35 -3.05
C VAL A 35 -3.44 8.85 -1.85
N THR A 36 -3.37 7.53 -1.68
CA THR A 36 -2.53 6.88 -0.69
C THR A 36 -1.43 6.12 -1.41
N LEU A 37 -0.18 6.48 -1.12
CA LEU A 37 1.02 5.80 -1.60
C LEU A 37 1.61 4.96 -0.47
N TYR A 38 1.77 3.67 -0.73
CA TYR A 38 2.49 2.74 0.11
C TYR A 38 3.91 2.57 -0.43
N VAL A 39 4.90 2.90 0.39
CA VAL A 39 6.32 2.64 0.12
C VAL A 39 6.73 1.42 0.93
N ILE A 40 6.85 0.26 0.29
CA ILE A 40 7.13 -1.02 0.96
C ILE A 40 8.60 -1.33 0.76
N LYS A 41 9.38 -1.31 1.83
CA LYS A 41 10.82 -1.57 1.83
C LYS A 41 11.09 -2.91 2.47
N MET A 42 11.89 -3.72 1.80
CA MET A 42 12.30 -5.04 2.27
C MET A 42 13.81 -5.12 2.28
N ALA A 43 14.37 -5.51 3.42
CA ALA A 43 15.78 -5.77 3.56
C ALA A 43 15.98 -7.24 3.91
N GLN A 44 16.84 -7.93 3.16
CA GLN A 44 17.33 -9.24 3.58
C GLN A 44 18.36 -9.06 4.70
N LEU A 45 18.18 -9.80 5.80
CA LEU A 45 19.17 -9.90 6.86
C LEU A 45 20.18 -10.96 6.44
N SER A 46 21.44 -10.58 6.30
CA SER A 46 22.51 -11.55 6.08
C SER A 46 22.83 -12.26 7.40
N ASP A 47 22.77 -13.59 7.41
CA ASP A 47 23.25 -14.40 8.55
C ASP A 47 24.78 -14.33 8.73
N PHE A 48 25.48 -13.80 7.73
CA PHE A 48 26.94 -13.62 7.73
C PHE A 48 27.31 -12.15 7.91
N TYR A 49 28.25 -11.88 8.81
CA TYR A 49 28.93 -10.59 8.99
C TYR A 49 29.87 -10.31 7.81
N THR A 50 29.33 -10.18 6.61
CA THR A 50 30.05 -9.64 5.46
C THR A 50 29.37 -8.34 5.08
N SER A 51 30.13 -7.25 5.13
CA SER A 51 29.71 -5.85 5.09
C SER A 51 29.15 -5.38 3.75
N ASN A 52 28.25 -6.14 3.14
CA ASN A 52 27.48 -5.65 2.00
C ASN A 52 26.20 -5.04 2.56
N GLU A 53 25.93 -3.79 2.21
CA GLU A 53 24.67 -3.13 2.53
C GLU A 53 23.50 -4.07 2.17
N PRO A 54 22.49 -4.22 3.04
CA PRO A 54 21.40 -5.13 2.79
C PRO A 54 20.74 -4.76 1.47
N GLU A 55 20.43 -5.77 0.64
CA GLU A 55 19.69 -5.53 -0.60
C GLU A 55 18.30 -5.02 -0.25
N ILE A 56 18.04 -3.74 -0.52
CA ILE A 56 16.76 -3.08 -0.24
C ILE A 56 15.90 -3.16 -1.49
N ASN A 57 14.95 -4.08 -1.50
CA ASN A 57 13.92 -4.09 -2.52
C ASN A 57 12.78 -3.15 -2.11
N THR A 58 12.33 -2.29 -3.02
CA THR A 58 11.26 -1.31 -2.76
C THR A 58 10.13 -1.50 -3.75
N ILE A 59 8.92 -1.72 -3.23
CA ILE A 59 7.69 -1.77 -4.02
C ILE A 59 6.84 -0.55 -3.67
N LEU A 60 6.31 0.12 -4.69
CA LEU A 60 5.36 1.20 -4.50
C LEU A 60 3.96 0.75 -4.91
N ALA A 61 2.98 0.97 -4.05
CA ALA A 61 1.57 0.76 -4.39
C ALA A 61 0.77 2.04 -4.17
N ARG A 62 0.14 2.53 -5.24
CA ARG A 62 -0.69 3.74 -5.23
C ARG A 62 -2.16 3.36 -5.29
N ILE A 63 -2.93 3.87 -4.35
CA ILE A 63 -4.39 3.72 -4.30
C ILE A 63 -5.01 5.10 -4.42
N SER A 64 -5.88 5.29 -5.40
CA SER A 64 -6.64 6.53 -5.59
C SER A 64 -8.12 6.26 -5.37
N VAL A 65 -8.71 7.03 -4.45
CA VAL A 65 -10.13 7.02 -4.12
C VAL A 65 -10.71 8.37 -4.46
N THR A 66 -11.74 8.40 -5.30
CA THR A 66 -12.50 9.59 -5.65
C THR A 66 -13.89 9.56 -5.04
N SER A 67 -14.58 10.70 -5.02
CA SER A 67 -16.00 10.78 -4.69
C SER A 67 -16.83 9.79 -5.52
N GLU A 68 -16.57 9.67 -6.83
CA GLU A 68 -17.24 8.70 -7.69
C GLU A 68 -17.02 7.25 -7.25
N ASN A 69 -15.82 6.91 -6.76
CA ASN A 69 -15.58 5.56 -6.22
C ASN A 69 -16.51 5.25 -5.04
N VAL A 70 -16.76 6.24 -4.19
CA VAL A 70 -17.59 6.09 -3.00
C VAL A 70 -19.08 6.13 -3.34
N PHE A 71 -19.55 7.16 -4.03
CA PHE A 71 -20.98 7.39 -4.25
C PHE A 71 -21.58 6.54 -5.37
N LEU A 72 -20.79 6.23 -6.41
CA LEU A 72 -21.23 5.37 -7.51
C LEU A 72 -20.76 3.92 -7.35
N ASN A 73 -20.18 3.58 -6.19
CA ASN A 73 -19.60 2.27 -5.89
C ASN A 73 -18.63 1.79 -6.99
N LYS A 74 -17.89 2.72 -7.59
CA LYS A 74 -16.91 2.42 -8.63
C LYS A 74 -15.62 1.87 -7.99
N ALA A 75 -14.97 1.00 -8.76
CA ALA A 75 -13.65 0.47 -8.44
C ALA A 75 -12.61 1.60 -8.21
N ALA A 76 -12.00 1.64 -7.02
CA ALA A 76 -10.84 2.47 -6.74
C ALA A 76 -9.68 2.13 -7.71
N THR A 77 -8.89 3.14 -8.09
CA THR A 77 -7.73 2.91 -8.95
C THR A 77 -6.57 2.44 -8.10
N ILE A 78 -5.98 1.31 -8.47
CA ILE A 78 -4.84 0.70 -7.79
C ILE A 78 -3.74 0.51 -8.82
N GLU A 79 -2.53 0.94 -8.48
CA GLU A 79 -1.36 0.78 -9.32
C GLU A 79 -0.19 0.29 -8.48
N VAL A 80 0.62 -0.59 -9.04
CA VAL A 80 1.85 -1.06 -8.43
C VAL A 80 3.00 -0.61 -9.34
N MET A 81 3.95 0.15 -8.80
CA MET A 81 5.09 0.63 -9.56
C MET A 81 6.25 -0.36 -9.36
N GLU A 82 6.38 -1.26 -10.32
CA GLU A 82 7.51 -2.18 -10.44
C GLU A 82 8.34 -1.74 -11.66
N GLY A 83 9.46 -1.05 -11.41
CA GLY A 83 10.31 -0.53 -12.48
C GLY A 83 9.80 0.77 -13.11
N ILE A 84 9.98 0.92 -14.43
CA ILE A 84 9.83 2.20 -15.15
C ILE A 84 8.35 2.58 -15.38
N PHE A 85 7.46 1.60 -15.49
CA PHE A 85 6.04 1.83 -15.80
C PHE A 85 5.14 1.26 -14.69
N PRO A 86 4.15 2.04 -14.20
CA PRO A 86 3.21 1.55 -13.22
C PRO A 86 2.29 0.49 -13.85
N TYR A 87 2.21 -0.68 -13.21
CA TYR A 87 1.23 -1.71 -13.52
C TYR A 87 -0.12 -1.35 -12.90
N LYS A 88 -1.16 -1.23 -13.73
CA LYS A 88 -2.52 -1.02 -13.23
C LYS A 88 -3.10 -2.32 -12.70
N PHE A 89 -3.25 -2.40 -11.39
CA PHE A 89 -3.74 -3.59 -10.72
C PHE A 89 -5.25 -3.78 -10.97
N ASN A 90 -5.59 -4.94 -11.53
CA ASN A 90 -6.97 -5.31 -11.82
C ASN A 90 -7.37 -6.51 -10.98
N SER A 91 -8.52 -6.38 -10.31
CA SER A 91 -9.18 -7.49 -9.61
C SER A 91 -10.59 -7.65 -10.17
N LYS A 92 -11.05 -8.90 -10.29
CA LYS A 92 -12.41 -9.25 -10.73
C LYS A 92 -13.46 -8.98 -9.65
N LYS A 93 -13.04 -8.66 -8.42
CA LYS A 93 -13.95 -8.40 -7.30
C LYS A 93 -14.59 -7.03 -7.47
N LYS A 94 -15.89 -6.94 -7.18
CA LYS A 94 -16.64 -5.68 -7.22
C LYS A 94 -16.39 -4.81 -5.97
N ASN A 95 -16.14 -5.45 -4.82
CA ASN A 95 -15.95 -4.77 -3.55
C ASN A 95 -14.49 -4.30 -3.38
N ASN A 96 -14.28 -3.02 -3.07
CA ASN A 96 -12.93 -2.46 -2.94
C ASN A 96 -12.11 -3.07 -1.79
N VAL A 97 -12.72 -3.49 -0.66
CA VAL A 97 -11.99 -4.18 0.42
C VAL A 97 -11.44 -5.52 -0.08
N SER A 98 -12.25 -6.33 -0.76
CA SER A 98 -11.76 -7.58 -1.37
C SER A 98 -10.72 -7.34 -2.47
N ARG A 99 -10.78 -6.21 -3.18
CA ARG A 99 -9.72 -5.84 -4.15
C ARG A 99 -8.41 -5.49 -3.46
N LEU A 100 -8.45 -4.95 -2.23
CA LEU A 100 -7.26 -4.69 -1.42
C LEU A 100 -6.67 -5.99 -0.84
N GLU A 101 -7.51 -6.97 -0.53
CA GLU A 101 -7.05 -8.34 -0.20
C GLU A 101 -6.34 -8.98 -1.41
N ASP A 102 -6.92 -8.86 -2.61
CA ASP A 102 -6.27 -9.32 -3.84
C ASP A 102 -4.94 -8.59 -4.09
N LEU A 103 -4.88 -7.26 -3.85
CA LEU A 103 -3.64 -6.48 -3.93
C LEU A 103 -2.59 -7.00 -2.93
N TYR A 104 -2.98 -7.24 -1.68
CA TYR A 104 -2.07 -7.76 -0.66
C TYR A 104 -1.51 -9.13 -1.07
N ASN A 105 -2.35 -10.02 -1.59
CA ASN A 105 -1.92 -11.32 -2.09
C ASN A 105 -0.98 -11.19 -3.30
N TYR A 106 -1.25 -10.24 -4.20
CA TYR A 106 -0.35 -9.90 -5.30
C TYR A 106 1.01 -9.43 -4.79
N LEU A 107 1.03 -8.51 -3.82
CA LEU A 107 2.27 -8.04 -3.20
C LEU A 107 3.04 -9.17 -2.50
N CYS A 108 2.35 -10.08 -1.80
CA CYS A 108 2.98 -11.30 -1.24
C CYS A 108 3.63 -12.16 -2.33
N SER A 109 2.99 -12.28 -3.50
CA SER A 109 3.51 -13.08 -4.61
C SER A 109 4.79 -12.51 -5.21
N ILE A 110 4.93 -11.18 -5.24
CA ILE A 110 6.14 -10.49 -5.74
C ILE A 110 7.33 -10.78 -4.82
N VAL A 111 7.10 -10.76 -3.51
CA VAL A 111 8.17 -10.80 -2.51
C VAL A 111 8.59 -12.23 -2.13
N GLY A 112 7.90 -13.25 -2.67
CA GLY A 112 8.18 -14.67 -2.42
C GLY A 112 7.97 -15.13 -0.97
N ASN A 113 7.42 -14.26 -0.11
CA ASN A 113 7.21 -14.46 1.32
C ASN A 113 5.88 -13.83 1.74
N SER A 114 5.40 -14.19 2.95
CA SER A 114 4.24 -13.51 3.54
C SER A 114 4.62 -12.11 4.00
N LEU A 115 3.96 -11.08 3.46
CA LEU A 115 4.00 -9.75 4.05
C LEU A 115 3.37 -9.77 5.46
N PRO A 116 3.65 -8.76 6.30
CA PRO A 116 2.95 -8.58 7.57
C PRO A 116 1.45 -8.37 7.39
N GLN A 117 0.62 -9.10 8.15
CA GLN A 117 -0.85 -8.94 8.14
C GLN A 117 -1.29 -7.51 8.48
N GLU A 118 -0.52 -6.82 9.33
CA GLU A 118 -0.74 -5.42 9.71
C GLU A 118 -0.72 -4.48 8.48
N MET A 119 -0.04 -4.88 7.41
CA MET A 119 -0.04 -4.15 6.15
C MET A 119 -1.39 -4.27 5.42
N LEU A 120 -2.02 -5.46 5.42
CA LEU A 120 -3.40 -5.61 4.90
C LEU A 120 -4.39 -4.81 5.74
N GLU A 121 -4.28 -4.87 7.06
CA GLU A 121 -5.10 -4.07 7.97
C GLU A 121 -4.95 -2.58 7.69
N SER A 122 -3.72 -2.14 7.42
CA SER A 122 -3.44 -0.77 7.01
C SER A 122 -4.11 -0.43 5.68
N LEU A 123 -4.01 -1.26 4.64
CA LEU A 123 -4.70 -1.03 3.35
C LEU A 123 -6.20 -0.80 3.54
N VAL A 124 -6.82 -1.69 4.32
CA VAL A 124 -8.27 -1.64 4.57
C VAL A 124 -8.67 -0.43 5.41
N ARG A 125 -7.90 -0.11 6.46
CA ARG A 125 -8.15 1.06 7.31
C ARG A 125 -8.07 2.35 6.51
N GLU A 126 -7.00 2.53 5.73
CA GLU A 126 -6.79 3.74 4.94
C GLU A 126 -7.89 3.98 3.91
N TYR A 127 -8.35 2.91 3.26
CA TYR A 127 -9.50 2.98 2.37
C TYR A 127 -10.78 3.39 3.10
N LYS A 128 -11.05 2.81 4.28
CA LYS A 128 -12.25 3.14 5.08
C LYS A 128 -12.22 4.57 5.58
N ASP A 129 -11.06 5.07 5.98
CA ASP A 129 -10.87 6.45 6.40
C ASP A 129 -11.16 7.42 5.24
N ALA A 130 -10.63 7.13 4.05
CA ALA A 130 -10.92 7.90 2.84
C ALA A 130 -12.43 7.90 2.50
N VAL A 131 -13.08 6.75 2.55
CA VAL A 131 -14.54 6.63 2.35
C VAL A 131 -15.32 7.47 3.37
N THR A 132 -14.89 7.46 4.63
CA THR A 132 -15.54 8.23 5.70
C THR A 132 -15.38 9.73 5.47
N LEU A 133 -14.19 10.19 5.06
CA LEU A 133 -13.94 11.58 4.72
C LEU A 133 -14.83 12.07 3.57
N PHE A 134 -14.96 11.29 2.48
CA PHE A 134 -15.86 11.65 1.39
C PHE A 134 -17.33 11.74 1.83
N LYS A 135 -17.78 10.83 2.70
CA LYS A 135 -19.16 10.84 3.22
C LYS A 135 -19.43 11.99 4.20
N ALA A 136 -18.43 12.44 4.94
CA ALA A 136 -18.58 13.52 5.93
C ALA A 136 -18.68 14.91 5.29
N ILE A 137 -18.28 15.05 4.02
CA ILE A 137 -18.32 16.31 3.25
C ILE A 137 -19.66 16.47 2.50
N THR A 138 -20.56 15.48 2.57
CA THR A 138 -21.90 15.50 1.97
C THR A 138 -22.96 15.78 3.03
#